data_AF-A0A6N3B494-F1
#
_entry.id   AF-A0A6N3B494-F1
#
_cell.length_a   1.000
_cell.length_b   1.000
_cell.length_c   1.000
_cell.angle_alpha   90.00
_cell.angle_beta   90.00
_cell.angle_gamma   90.00
#
_symmetry.space_group_name_H-M   'P 1'
#
loop_
_entity.id
_entity.type
_entity.pdbx_description
1 polymer ?
#
loop_
_entity_poly.entity_id
_entity_poly.type
_entity_poly.pdbx_seq_one_letter_code
_entity_poly.pdbx_strand_id
1 'polypeptide(L)'
;MKALPFPCIRPAQDRVLEALPAIGGILSDNDALRGAIADSLMLKDPGAAYYVYECSGEPGRVTGVVAICPVNVLTGSDEAATESVDALGAAYAIAELKVQPRPVSLAYEASPVMDIILGAAKEGASLYAVTDPAGITHRVWEVKREDAVAAIRTMLDQAPEPALADDPAYAVALTVASQLLADEARAAGTYTGKEPFNFTVAALFPAAQVGSAAPQVPMGLLTQQIARF
;
A
#
# COMPACT_ATOMS: atom_id res chain seq x y z
N MET A 1 2.41 16.86 0.03
CA MET A 1 2.38 15.71 -0.91
C MET A 1 0.94 15.31 -1.25
N LYS A 2 0.60 15.00 -2.52
CA LYS A 2 -0.78 14.62 -2.92
C LYS A 2 -1.11 13.15 -2.60
N ALA A 3 -1.33 12.82 -1.32
CA ALA A 3 -1.78 11.49 -0.92
C ALA A 3 -3.31 11.42 -0.79
N LEU A 4 -3.93 10.44 -1.45
CA LEU A 4 -5.39 10.31 -1.54
C LEU A 4 -5.89 9.00 -0.91
N PRO A 5 -7.15 8.95 -0.47
CA PRO A 5 -7.77 7.68 -0.09
C PRO A 5 -7.95 6.79 -1.34
N PHE A 6 -8.07 5.48 -1.15
CA PHE A 6 -8.18 4.52 -2.25
C PHE A 6 -9.12 3.36 -1.93
N PRO A 7 -9.73 2.73 -2.96
CA PRO A 7 -10.54 1.52 -2.77
C PRO A 7 -9.64 0.28 -2.64
N CYS A 8 -9.54 -0.31 -1.46
CA CYS A 8 -8.63 -1.44 -1.22
C CYS A 8 -9.21 -2.79 -1.66
N ILE A 9 -8.35 -3.69 -2.14
CA ILE A 9 -8.63 -5.13 -2.17
C ILE A 9 -7.92 -5.76 -0.96
N ARG A 10 -8.68 -6.44 -0.09
CA ARG A 10 -8.18 -6.96 1.20
C ARG A 10 -8.96 -8.20 1.64
N PRO A 11 -8.47 -9.00 2.60
CA PRO A 11 -9.20 -10.15 3.12
C PRO A 11 -10.55 -9.77 3.74
N ALA A 12 -11.53 -10.67 3.72
CA ALA A 12 -12.70 -10.48 4.58
C ALA A 12 -12.26 -10.42 6.06
N GLN A 13 -12.91 -9.56 6.84
CA GLN A 13 -12.51 -9.26 8.22
C GLN A 13 -12.45 -10.52 9.11
N ASP A 14 -13.42 -11.41 8.92
CA ASP A 14 -13.59 -12.69 9.61
C ASP A 14 -12.76 -13.82 9.00
N ARG A 15 -12.15 -13.63 7.83
CA ARG A 15 -11.36 -14.66 7.11
C ARG A 15 -9.90 -14.30 6.91
N VAL A 16 -9.40 -13.24 7.56
CA VAL A 16 -8.01 -12.79 7.43
C VAL A 16 -6.97 -13.88 7.77
N LEU A 17 -7.26 -14.73 8.76
CA LEU A 17 -6.38 -15.83 9.17
C LEU A 17 -6.37 -16.99 8.17
N GLU A 18 -7.39 -17.11 7.33
CA GLU A 18 -7.47 -18.07 6.23
C GLU A 18 -6.80 -17.50 4.97
N ALA A 19 -7.04 -16.21 4.67
CA ALA A 19 -6.57 -15.56 3.45
C ALA A 19 -5.05 -15.33 3.43
N LEU A 20 -4.48 -14.83 4.54
CA LEU A 20 -3.06 -14.43 4.57
C LEU A 20 -2.10 -15.59 4.27
N PRO A 21 -2.26 -16.80 4.84
CA PRO A 21 -1.41 -17.94 4.48
C PRO A 21 -1.54 -18.36 3.01
N ALA A 22 -2.71 -18.14 2.39
CA ALA A 22 -2.98 -18.49 1.00
C ALA A 22 -2.60 -17.38 -0.01
N ILE A 23 -2.09 -16.23 0.46
CA ILE A 23 -1.99 -15.02 -0.36
C ILE A 23 -1.11 -15.18 -1.60
N GLY A 24 -0.03 -15.97 -1.51
CA GLY A 24 0.84 -16.23 -2.65
C GLY A 24 0.13 -16.95 -3.80
N GLY A 25 -0.85 -17.81 -3.49
CA GLY A 25 -1.70 -18.44 -4.49
C GLY A 25 -2.85 -17.54 -4.94
N ILE A 26 -3.38 -16.69 -4.06
CA ILE A 26 -4.44 -15.73 -4.41
C ILE A 26 -3.94 -14.66 -5.37
N LEU A 27 -2.71 -14.19 -5.17
CA LEU A 27 -2.06 -13.15 -5.98
C LEU A 27 -1.13 -13.73 -7.06
N SER A 28 -1.24 -15.02 -7.40
CA SER A 28 -0.43 -15.61 -8.47
C SER A 28 -0.83 -15.10 -9.84
N ASP A 29 -2.13 -14.92 -10.05
CA ASP A 29 -2.72 -14.48 -11.31
C ASP A 29 -4.12 -13.88 -11.10
N ASN A 30 -4.66 -13.32 -12.16
CA ASN A 30 -5.94 -12.60 -12.13
C ASN A 30 -7.15 -13.51 -11.87
N ASP A 31 -7.10 -14.77 -12.29
CA ASP A 31 -8.22 -15.69 -12.15
C ASP A 31 -8.28 -16.26 -10.73
N ALA A 32 -7.13 -16.55 -10.13
CA ALA A 32 -7.03 -16.90 -8.71
C ALA A 32 -7.57 -15.78 -7.81
N LEU A 33 -7.19 -14.53 -8.08
CA LEU A 33 -7.69 -13.38 -7.33
C LEU A 33 -9.21 -13.20 -7.51
N ARG A 34 -9.72 -13.33 -8.74
CA ARG A 34 -11.17 -13.27 -9.01
C ARG A 34 -11.93 -14.39 -8.30
N GLY A 35 -11.38 -15.60 -8.27
CA GLY A 35 -11.92 -16.73 -7.52
C GLY A 35 -12.00 -16.41 -6.03
N ALA A 36 -10.90 -15.93 -5.43
CA ALA A 36 -10.88 -15.53 -4.02
C ALA A 36 -11.88 -14.40 -3.69
N ILE A 37 -12.13 -13.49 -4.63
CA ILE A 37 -13.17 -12.46 -4.48
C ILE A 37 -14.57 -13.06 -4.58
N ALA A 38 -14.81 -13.95 -5.54
CA ALA A 38 -16.10 -14.64 -5.70
C ALA A 38 -16.44 -15.50 -4.48
N ASP A 39 -15.42 -16.14 -3.90
CA ASP A 39 -15.53 -16.94 -2.68
C ASP A 39 -15.60 -16.09 -1.41
N SER A 40 -15.60 -14.76 -1.52
CA SER A 40 -15.60 -13.80 -0.39
C SER A 40 -14.45 -14.01 0.59
N LEU A 41 -13.33 -14.57 0.13
CA LEU A 41 -12.08 -14.65 0.91
C LEU A 41 -11.35 -13.30 0.86
N MET A 42 -11.35 -12.70 -0.33
CA MET A 42 -10.93 -11.31 -0.57
C MET A 42 -12.16 -10.46 -0.87
N LEU A 43 -12.11 -9.19 -0.53
CA LEU A 43 -13.15 -8.20 -0.78
C LEU A 43 -12.53 -6.98 -1.44
N LYS A 44 -13.29 -6.35 -2.33
CA LYS A 44 -12.98 -5.02 -2.86
C LYS A 44 -13.85 -4.00 -2.14
N ASP A 45 -13.22 -3.05 -1.48
CA ASP A 45 -13.93 -2.02 -0.74
C ASP A 45 -14.78 -1.15 -1.69
N PRO A 46 -16.03 -0.81 -1.30
CA PRO A 46 -16.96 -0.11 -2.18
C PRO A 46 -16.62 1.37 -2.37
N GLY A 47 -15.78 1.93 -1.50
CA GLY A 47 -15.39 3.34 -1.50
C GLY A 47 -13.93 3.51 -1.14
N ALA A 48 -13.43 4.73 -1.34
CA ALA A 48 -12.06 5.09 -1.00
C ALA A 48 -11.94 5.41 0.49
N ALA A 49 -10.91 4.88 1.15
CA ALA A 49 -10.58 5.18 2.53
C ALA A 49 -9.07 5.40 2.69
N TYR A 50 -8.68 6.02 3.80
CA TYR A 50 -7.33 5.86 4.34
C TYR A 50 -7.33 4.67 5.30
N TYR A 51 -6.19 4.02 5.47
CA TYR A 51 -6.05 2.95 6.46
C TYR A 51 -4.96 3.31 7.44
N VAL A 52 -5.25 3.31 8.74
CA VAL A 52 -4.19 3.38 9.76
C VAL A 52 -3.62 1.99 9.89
N TYR A 53 -2.30 1.88 9.78
CA TYR A 53 -1.58 0.63 9.96
C TYR A 53 -0.64 0.77 11.16
N GLU A 54 -0.72 -0.17 12.08
CA GLU A 54 0.22 -0.30 13.19
C GLU A 54 0.92 -1.64 13.11
N CYS A 55 2.23 -1.57 13.25
CA CYS A 55 3.09 -2.72 13.49
C CYS A 55 3.57 -2.64 14.95
N SER A 56 3.34 -3.68 15.73
CA SER A 56 3.82 -3.78 17.12
C SER A 56 4.53 -5.10 17.37
N GLY A 57 5.78 -5.04 17.82
CA GLY A 57 6.62 -6.18 18.14
C GLY A 57 7.96 -5.69 18.70
N GLU A 58 8.99 -6.53 18.69
CA GLU A 58 10.37 -6.05 18.88
C GLU A 58 10.84 -5.41 17.56
N PRO A 59 11.39 -4.18 17.52
CA PRO A 59 11.89 -3.35 18.63
C PRO A 59 10.89 -2.31 19.19
N GLY A 60 9.66 -2.27 18.70
CA GLY A 60 8.66 -1.33 19.22
C GLY A 60 7.37 -1.29 18.44
N ARG A 61 6.69 -0.15 18.56
CA ARG A 61 5.39 0.10 17.94
C ARG A 61 5.48 1.30 17.01
N VAL A 62 5.12 1.09 15.76
CA VAL A 62 5.15 2.11 14.70
C VAL A 62 3.76 2.21 14.11
N THR A 63 3.22 3.42 14.06
CA THR A 63 1.91 3.70 13.44
C THR A 63 2.11 4.58 12.23
N GLY A 64 1.50 4.19 11.12
CA GLY A 64 1.49 4.95 9.87
C GLY A 64 0.11 5.03 9.26
N VAL A 65 0.01 5.77 8.15
CA VAL A 65 -1.20 5.88 7.34
C VAL A 65 -0.93 5.36 5.94
N VAL A 66 -1.85 4.55 5.42
CA VAL A 66 -1.78 3.98 4.09
C VAL A 66 -2.69 4.78 3.16
N ALA A 67 -2.11 5.23 2.05
CA ALA A 67 -2.74 6.09 1.05
C ALA A 67 -2.20 5.79 -0.35
N ILE A 68 -2.83 6.29 -1.41
CA ILE A 68 -2.20 6.31 -2.74
C ILE A 68 -1.42 7.61 -2.92
N CYS A 69 -0.19 7.48 -3.44
CA CYS A 69 0.70 8.58 -3.80
C CYS A 69 1.01 8.51 -5.31
N PRO A 70 1.34 9.61 -5.98
CA PRO A 70 1.81 9.56 -7.36
C PRO A 70 3.09 8.73 -7.43
N VAL A 71 3.28 7.92 -8.48
CA VAL A 71 4.44 7.00 -8.58
C VAL A 71 5.79 7.74 -8.56
N ASN A 72 5.81 9.03 -8.95
CA ASN A 72 7.03 9.84 -8.95
C ASN A 72 7.61 10.07 -7.54
N VAL A 73 6.87 9.84 -6.46
CA VAL A 73 7.42 9.91 -5.09
C VAL A 73 8.45 8.81 -4.84
N LEU A 74 8.49 7.78 -5.70
CA LEU A 74 9.49 6.72 -5.69
C LEU A 74 10.77 7.09 -6.46
N THR A 75 10.78 8.23 -7.16
CA THR A 75 11.93 8.66 -7.98
C THR A 75 13.05 9.19 -7.08
N GLY A 76 14.25 8.62 -7.27
CA GLY A 76 15.37 8.70 -6.32
C GLY A 76 15.99 7.32 -6.03
N SER A 77 15.42 6.24 -6.59
CA SER A 77 15.98 4.90 -6.54
C SER A 77 17.33 4.81 -7.25
N ASP A 78 18.28 4.15 -6.60
CA ASP A 78 19.63 3.85 -7.07
C ASP A 78 19.65 3.28 -8.50
N GLU A 79 20.54 3.78 -9.37
CA GLU A 79 20.73 3.28 -10.73
C GLU A 79 20.97 1.75 -10.73
N ALA A 80 21.65 1.23 -9.70
CA ALA A 80 21.91 -0.21 -9.54
C ALA A 80 20.65 -1.06 -9.33
N ALA A 81 19.61 -0.53 -8.69
CA ALA A 81 18.35 -1.25 -8.49
C ALA A 81 17.55 -1.36 -9.80
N THR A 82 17.80 -0.46 -10.75
CA THR A 82 17.13 -0.40 -12.06
C THR A 82 17.57 -1.53 -13.00
N GLU A 83 18.77 -2.09 -12.79
CA GLU A 83 19.32 -3.22 -13.55
C GLU A 83 19.07 -4.58 -12.89
N SER A 84 18.39 -4.62 -11.74
CA SER A 84 18.12 -5.86 -11.02
C SER A 84 17.14 -6.77 -11.76
N VAL A 85 17.58 -8.00 -12.06
CA VAL A 85 16.73 -9.05 -12.67
C VAL A 85 15.51 -9.37 -11.79
N ASP A 86 15.69 -9.39 -10.47
CA ASP A 86 14.60 -9.68 -9.53
C ASP A 86 13.56 -8.54 -9.51
N ALA A 87 14.02 -7.28 -9.56
CA ALA A 87 13.14 -6.13 -9.63
C ALA A 87 12.33 -6.11 -10.93
N LEU A 88 12.96 -6.46 -12.06
CA LEU A 88 12.28 -6.62 -13.35
C LEU A 88 11.26 -7.76 -13.32
N GLY A 89 11.61 -8.92 -12.75
CA GLY A 89 10.70 -10.04 -12.58
C GLY A 89 9.46 -9.66 -11.76
N ALA A 90 9.67 -8.96 -10.65
CA ALA A 90 8.58 -8.42 -9.83
C ALA A 90 7.74 -7.38 -10.60
N ALA A 91 8.37 -6.52 -11.40
CA ALA A 91 7.65 -5.54 -12.23
C ALA A 91 6.72 -6.20 -13.24
N TYR A 92 7.19 -7.23 -13.94
CA TYR A 92 6.36 -8.00 -14.88
C TYR A 92 5.21 -8.71 -14.17
N ALA A 93 5.48 -9.35 -13.02
CA ALA A 93 4.43 -9.99 -12.23
C ALA A 93 3.35 -8.99 -11.79
N ILE A 94 3.74 -7.78 -11.34
CA ILE A 94 2.80 -6.71 -10.96
C ILE A 94 2.02 -6.19 -12.17
N ALA A 95 2.68 -6.00 -13.32
CA ALA A 95 2.03 -5.53 -14.54
C ALA A 95 1.01 -6.55 -15.07
N GLU A 96 1.36 -7.85 -15.07
CA GLU A 96 0.49 -8.94 -15.50
C GLU A 96 -0.69 -9.13 -14.53
N LEU A 97 -0.41 -9.13 -13.23
CA LEU A 97 -1.43 -9.19 -12.19
C LEU A 97 -2.25 -7.89 -12.12
N LYS A 98 -1.79 -6.76 -12.66
CA LYS A 98 -2.49 -5.46 -12.61
C LYS A 98 -2.92 -5.03 -11.20
N VAL A 99 -2.24 -5.53 -10.17
CA VAL A 99 -2.49 -5.27 -8.75
C VAL A 99 -1.15 -5.04 -8.06
N GLN A 100 -1.09 -3.99 -7.25
CA GLN A 100 0.01 -3.80 -6.31
C GLN A 100 -0.22 -4.70 -5.08
N PRO A 101 0.68 -5.68 -4.82
CA PRO A 101 0.44 -6.75 -3.84
C PRO A 101 0.66 -6.34 -2.38
N ARG A 102 1.38 -5.23 -2.14
CA ARG A 102 1.53 -4.61 -0.82
C ARG A 102 1.83 -3.11 -0.94
N PRO A 103 1.57 -2.31 0.09
CA PRO A 103 2.06 -0.94 0.16
C PRO A 103 3.59 -0.86 0.15
N VAL A 104 4.14 0.15 -0.51
CA VAL A 104 5.55 0.55 -0.37
C VAL A 104 5.71 1.43 0.86
N SER A 105 6.79 1.25 1.61
CA SER A 105 7.03 1.98 2.86
C SER A 105 7.75 3.30 2.60
N LEU A 106 7.17 4.42 3.02
CA LEU A 106 7.77 5.75 2.93
C LEU A 106 7.80 6.41 4.32
N ALA A 107 8.78 7.28 4.54
CA ALA A 107 8.94 8.03 5.77
C ALA A 107 8.59 9.51 5.56
N TYR A 108 7.67 10.06 6.36
CA TYR A 108 7.30 11.47 6.34
C TYR A 108 7.81 12.19 7.59
N GLU A 109 7.97 13.51 7.53
CA GLU A 109 8.38 14.31 8.69
C GLU A 109 7.34 14.23 9.82
N ALA A 110 7.77 13.83 11.01
CA ALA A 110 6.86 13.60 12.14
C ALA A 110 6.00 14.84 12.44
N SER A 111 4.70 14.62 12.64
CA SER A 111 3.73 15.68 12.90
C SER A 111 2.86 15.31 14.11
N PRO A 112 2.91 16.08 15.21
CA PRO A 112 2.07 15.83 16.38
C PRO A 112 0.57 15.86 16.07
N VAL A 113 0.16 16.67 15.09
CA VAL A 113 -1.25 16.75 14.65
C VAL A 113 -1.66 15.44 13.96
N MET A 114 -0.79 14.89 13.12
CA MET A 114 -1.03 13.57 12.51
C MET A 114 -1.11 12.49 13.58
N ASP A 115 -0.21 12.49 14.58
CA ASP A 115 -0.24 11.51 15.68
C ASP A 115 -1.56 11.54 16.46
N ILE A 116 -2.13 12.72 16.70
CA ILE A 116 -3.45 12.86 17.34
C ILE A 116 -4.55 12.26 16.47
N ILE A 117 -4.55 12.57 15.16
CA ILE A 117 -5.56 12.07 14.21
C ILE A 117 -5.50 10.54 14.12
N LEU A 118 -4.30 9.97 13.95
CA LEU A 118 -4.10 8.52 13.89
C LEU A 118 -4.42 7.86 15.23
N GLY A 119 -4.10 8.51 16.35
CA GLY A 119 -4.47 8.07 17.70
C GLY A 119 -5.98 7.93 17.88
N ALA A 120 -6.74 8.95 17.47
CA ALA A 120 -8.20 8.94 17.53
C ALA A 120 -8.81 7.83 16.64
N ALA A 121 -8.24 7.57 15.46
CA ALA A 121 -8.70 6.47 14.59
C ALA A 121 -8.56 5.09 15.27
N LYS A 122 -7.54 4.92 16.11
CA LYS A 122 -7.25 3.66 16.82
C LYS A 122 -8.19 3.38 17.99
N GLU A 123 -8.93 4.37 18.48
CA GLU A 123 -9.96 4.18 19.50
C GLU A 123 -11.18 3.43 18.95
N GLY A 124 -11.34 3.38 17.63
CA GLY A 124 -12.36 2.58 16.95
C GLY A 124 -12.01 1.10 16.89
N ALA A 125 -12.97 0.30 16.40
CA ALA A 125 -12.74 -1.12 16.13
C ALA A 125 -11.74 -1.29 14.97
N SER A 126 -10.70 -2.09 15.20
CA SER A 126 -9.76 -2.48 14.15
C SER A 126 -10.41 -3.42 13.14
N LEU A 127 -10.09 -3.25 11.85
CA LEU A 127 -10.37 -4.25 10.83
C LEU A 127 -9.60 -5.55 11.11
N TYR A 128 -8.31 -5.44 11.41
CA TYR A 128 -7.46 -6.60 11.65
C TYR A 128 -6.61 -6.39 12.89
N ALA A 129 -6.32 -7.51 13.56
CA ALA A 129 -5.28 -7.64 14.57
C ALA A 129 -4.70 -9.05 14.43
N VAL A 130 -3.69 -9.19 13.57
CA VAL A 130 -3.09 -10.49 13.22
C VAL A 130 -1.63 -10.50 13.62
N THR A 131 -1.16 -11.61 14.18
CA THR A 131 0.25 -11.78 14.54
C THR A 131 0.91 -12.72 13.55
N ASP A 132 2.02 -12.27 12.96
CA ASP A 132 2.78 -13.07 12.01
C ASP A 132 3.68 -14.11 12.74
N PRO A 133 4.30 -15.06 12.01
CA PRO A 133 5.21 -16.04 12.60
C PRO A 133 6.46 -15.44 13.27
N ALA A 134 6.82 -14.19 12.96
CA ALA A 134 7.91 -13.47 13.60
C ALA A 134 7.49 -12.83 14.94
N GLY A 135 6.22 -12.96 15.33
CA GLY A 135 5.67 -12.38 16.55
C GLY A 135 5.27 -10.91 16.41
N ILE A 136 5.30 -10.36 15.20
CA ILE A 136 4.87 -8.99 14.91
C ILE A 136 3.36 -8.98 14.78
N THR A 137 2.70 -8.12 15.54
CA THR A 137 1.26 -7.89 15.42
C THR A 137 0.98 -6.73 14.48
N HIS A 138 0.23 -7.02 13.42
CA HIS A 138 -0.26 -6.06 12.44
C HIS A 138 -1.70 -5.70 12.76
N ARG A 139 -1.95 -4.41 12.99
CA ARG A 139 -3.29 -3.87 13.20
C ARG A 139 -3.64 -2.88 12.11
N VAL A 140 -4.90 -2.91 11.69
CA VAL A 140 -5.41 -2.04 10.63
C VAL A 140 -6.74 -1.44 11.05
N TRP A 141 -6.92 -0.14 10.80
CA TRP A 141 -8.19 0.57 10.99
C TRP A 141 -8.58 1.27 9.69
N GLU A 142 -9.85 1.18 9.31
CA GLU A 142 -10.41 1.90 8.17
C GLU A 142 -10.84 3.32 8.59
N VAL A 143 -10.36 4.34 7.88
CA VAL A 143 -10.75 5.73 8.09
C VAL A 143 -11.53 6.23 6.88
N LYS A 144 -12.86 6.23 7.02
CA LYS A 144 -13.82 6.68 5.99
C LYS A 144 -14.72 7.83 6.41
N ARG A 145 -14.66 8.26 7.68
CA ARG A 145 -15.40 9.43 8.15
C ARG A 145 -14.89 10.68 7.45
N GLU A 146 -15.78 11.44 6.83
CA GLU A 146 -15.44 12.59 5.99
C GLU A 146 -14.51 13.59 6.69
N ASP A 147 -14.82 13.99 7.92
CA ASP A 147 -13.97 14.91 8.71
C ASP A 147 -12.55 14.37 8.94
N ALA A 148 -12.43 13.08 9.25
CA ALA A 148 -11.14 12.43 9.50
C ALA A 148 -10.32 12.29 8.21
N VAL A 149 -10.98 11.92 7.11
CA VAL A 149 -10.38 11.87 5.77
C VAL A 149 -9.89 13.25 5.35
N ALA A 150 -10.69 14.29 5.55
CA ALA A 150 -10.31 15.67 5.24
C ALA A 150 -9.12 16.15 6.08
N ALA A 151 -9.08 15.80 7.38
CA ALA A 151 -7.98 16.13 8.27
C ALA A 151 -6.67 15.46 7.86
N ILE A 152 -6.69 14.14 7.59
CA ILE A 152 -5.52 13.40 7.11
C ILE A 152 -5.03 13.99 5.79
N ARG A 153 -5.94 14.22 4.84
CA ARG A 153 -5.61 14.78 3.53
C ARG A 153 -4.94 16.14 3.65
N THR A 154 -5.50 17.04 4.45
CA THR A 154 -4.95 18.38 4.66
C THR A 154 -3.53 18.32 5.21
N MET A 155 -3.29 17.42 6.17
CA MET A 155 -1.97 17.24 6.74
C MET A 155 -0.97 16.70 5.72
N LEU A 156 -1.35 15.69 4.94
CA LEU A 156 -0.49 15.10 3.92
C LEU A 156 -0.20 16.09 2.77
N ASP A 157 -1.18 16.90 2.37
CA ASP A 157 -1.03 17.91 1.32
C ASP A 157 0.03 18.97 1.72
N GLN A 158 0.09 19.35 2.99
CA GLN A 158 1.05 20.31 3.54
C GLN A 158 2.42 19.70 3.87
N ALA A 159 2.50 18.38 4.08
CA ALA A 159 3.75 17.71 4.40
C ALA A 159 4.75 17.77 3.21
N PRO A 160 6.05 17.89 3.50
CA PRO A 160 7.10 17.66 2.51
C PRO A 160 6.96 16.31 1.81
N GLU A 161 7.64 16.15 0.68
CA GLU A 161 7.72 14.84 0.03
C GLU A 161 8.43 13.82 0.96
N PRO A 162 7.94 12.58 1.00
CA PRO A 162 8.47 11.59 1.93
C PRO A 162 9.75 10.98 1.36
N ALA A 163 10.57 10.39 2.22
CA ALA A 163 11.69 9.58 1.79
C ALA A 163 11.26 8.13 1.56
N LEU A 164 11.88 7.45 0.58
CA LEU A 164 11.76 6.00 0.45
C LEU A 164 12.39 5.33 1.68
N ALA A 165 11.65 4.43 2.31
CA ALA A 165 12.09 3.68 3.50
C ALA A 165 11.91 2.15 3.35
N ASP A 166 11.55 1.70 2.14
CA ASP A 166 11.42 0.30 1.75
C ASP A 166 12.66 -0.15 0.95
N ASP A 167 12.66 -1.41 0.54
CA ASP A 167 13.63 -1.94 -0.41
C ASP A 167 13.59 -1.15 -1.74
N PRO A 168 14.71 -0.54 -2.17
CA PRO A 168 14.81 0.14 -3.45
C PRO A 168 14.39 -0.73 -4.65
N ALA A 169 14.65 -2.05 -4.61
CA ALA A 169 14.27 -2.96 -5.68
C ALA A 169 12.74 -3.03 -5.84
N TYR A 170 11.99 -2.97 -4.73
CA TYR A 170 10.53 -2.95 -4.78
C TYR A 170 9.98 -1.63 -5.35
N ALA A 171 10.57 -0.50 -4.97
CA ALA A 171 10.21 0.81 -5.52
C ALA A 171 10.47 0.90 -7.04
N VAL A 172 11.59 0.33 -7.50
CA VAL A 172 11.90 0.18 -8.92
C VAL A 172 10.85 -0.70 -9.60
N ALA A 173 10.52 -1.87 -9.02
CA ALA A 173 9.54 -2.79 -9.60
C ALA A 173 8.18 -2.10 -9.84
N LEU A 174 7.72 -1.30 -8.88
CA LEU A 174 6.48 -0.52 -8.99
C LEU A 174 6.56 0.55 -10.08
N THR A 175 7.69 1.26 -10.18
CA THR A 175 7.90 2.30 -11.19
C THR A 175 7.95 1.70 -12.60
N VAL A 176 8.65 0.57 -12.77
CA VAL A 176 8.72 -0.17 -14.04
C VAL A 176 7.35 -0.74 -14.42
N ALA A 177 6.62 -1.37 -13.48
CA ALA A 177 5.28 -1.88 -13.74
C ALA A 177 4.31 -0.76 -14.17
N SER A 178 4.36 0.40 -13.52
CA SER A 178 3.61 1.60 -13.92
C SER A 178 3.95 2.01 -15.36
N GLN A 179 5.23 2.03 -15.71
CA GLN A 179 5.70 2.43 -17.04
C GLN A 179 5.25 1.44 -18.12
N LEU A 180 5.36 0.13 -17.87
CA LEU A 180 4.87 -0.92 -18.78
C LEU A 180 3.38 -0.74 -19.09
N LEU A 181 2.55 -0.58 -18.04
CA LEU A 181 1.11 -0.37 -18.20
C LEU A 181 0.77 0.96 -18.90
N ALA A 182 1.56 2.01 -18.64
CA ALA A 182 1.41 3.29 -19.33
C ALA A 182 1.72 3.17 -20.83
N ASP A 183 2.76 2.42 -21.21
CA ASP A 183 3.12 2.20 -22.60
C ASP A 183 2.09 1.34 -23.34
N GLU A 184 1.56 0.30 -22.69
CA GLU A 184 0.42 -0.48 -23.21
C GLU A 184 -0.80 0.42 -23.47
N ALA A 185 -1.16 1.27 -22.50
CA ALA A 185 -2.28 2.20 -22.65
C ALA A 185 -2.04 3.25 -23.76
N ARG A 186 -0.80 3.73 -23.92
CA ARG A 186 -0.44 4.64 -25.02
C ARG A 186 -0.53 3.96 -26.37
N ALA A 187 -0.01 2.73 -26.49
CA ALA A 187 -0.10 1.93 -27.71
C ALA A 187 -1.57 1.64 -28.09
N ALA A 188 -2.44 1.42 -27.10
CA ALA A 188 -3.88 1.25 -27.29
C ALA A 188 -4.64 2.57 -27.53
N GLY A 189 -4.00 3.74 -27.40
CA GLY A 189 -4.65 5.05 -27.52
C GLY A 189 -5.61 5.38 -26.38
N THR A 190 -5.50 4.70 -25.24
CA THR A 190 -6.40 4.84 -24.07
C THR A 190 -5.79 5.62 -22.91
N TYR A 191 -4.52 6.04 -23.02
CA TYR A 191 -3.82 6.78 -21.97
C TYR A 191 -4.35 8.21 -21.78
N THR A 192 -4.70 8.55 -20.54
CA THR A 192 -5.26 9.83 -20.09
C THR A 192 -4.41 10.50 -19.01
N GLY A 193 -3.45 9.78 -18.42
CA GLY A 193 -2.63 10.25 -17.29
C GLY A 193 -3.34 10.21 -15.94
N LYS A 194 -4.56 9.68 -15.88
CA LYS A 194 -5.37 9.53 -14.65
C LYS A 194 -5.56 8.08 -14.25
N GLU A 195 -4.90 7.15 -14.94
CA GLU A 195 -5.02 5.73 -14.68
C GLU A 195 -4.47 5.37 -13.30
N PRO A 196 -5.02 4.36 -12.62
CA PRO A 196 -4.57 3.99 -11.29
C PRO A 196 -3.10 3.56 -11.22
N PHE A 197 -2.52 3.03 -12.30
CA PHE A 197 -1.11 2.67 -12.36
C PHE A 197 -0.15 3.87 -12.32
N ASN A 198 -0.62 5.11 -12.53
CA ASN A 198 0.19 6.31 -12.29
C ASN A 198 0.37 6.62 -10.78
N PHE A 199 -0.26 5.82 -9.91
CA PHE A 199 -0.20 5.93 -8.46
C PHE A 199 0.28 4.62 -7.85
N THR A 200 0.85 4.71 -6.65
CA THR A 200 1.24 3.57 -5.82
C THR A 200 0.56 3.67 -4.47
N VAL A 201 0.11 2.55 -3.91
CA VAL A 201 -0.29 2.51 -2.51
C VAL A 201 0.97 2.50 -1.64
N ALA A 202 1.03 3.42 -0.68
CA ALA A 202 2.18 3.61 0.20
C ALA A 202 1.73 3.63 1.67
N ALA A 203 2.51 2.99 2.52
CA ALA A 203 2.43 3.11 3.98
C ALA A 203 3.38 4.22 4.43
N LEU A 204 2.81 5.33 4.89
CA LEU A 204 3.53 6.53 5.34
C LEU A 204 3.74 6.45 6.85
N PHE A 205 5.01 6.32 7.26
CA PHE A 205 5.41 6.27 8.67
C PHE A 205 6.13 7.55 9.08
N PRO A 206 5.96 8.05 10.32
CA PRO A 206 6.72 9.19 10.78
C PRO A 206 8.20 8.81 10.91
N ALA A 207 9.11 9.58 10.31
CA ALA A 207 10.54 9.27 10.22
C ALA A 207 11.18 9.08 11.61
N ALA A 208 10.68 9.78 12.63
CA ALA A 208 11.14 9.62 14.02
C ALA A 208 10.85 8.22 14.62
N GLN A 209 9.91 7.46 14.04
CA GLN A 209 9.57 6.09 14.46
C GLN A 209 10.17 5.03 13.53
N VAL A 210 10.73 5.43 12.39
CA VAL A 210 11.41 4.54 11.46
C VAL A 210 12.86 4.42 11.93
N GLY A 211 13.25 3.23 12.41
CA GLY A 211 14.62 2.92 12.81
C GLY A 211 15.55 2.75 11.58
N SER A 212 16.31 1.65 11.53
CA SER A 212 17.14 1.35 10.35
C SER A 212 16.35 0.90 9.13
N ALA A 213 15.09 0.48 9.30
CA ALA A 213 14.17 0.09 8.22
C ALA A 213 12.71 0.37 8.64
N ALA A 214 11.86 0.76 7.70
CA ALA A 214 10.44 0.93 7.98
C ALA A 214 9.71 -0.42 8.08
N PRO A 215 8.65 -0.53 8.88
CA PRO A 215 7.82 -1.72 8.89
C PRO A 215 7.19 -1.97 7.52
N GLN A 216 7.18 -3.23 7.08
CA GLN A 216 6.48 -3.63 5.87
C GLN A 216 5.08 -4.13 6.20
N VAL A 217 4.10 -3.62 5.46
CA VAL A 217 2.73 -4.15 5.50
C VAL A 217 2.74 -5.52 4.80
N PRO A 218 2.18 -6.59 5.43
CA PRO A 218 2.13 -7.91 4.82
C PRO A 218 1.45 -7.91 3.45
N MET A 219 1.96 -8.74 2.53
CA MET A 219 1.36 -8.96 1.23
C MET A 219 -0.11 -9.39 1.38
N GLY A 220 -0.98 -8.83 0.54
CA GLY A 220 -2.41 -9.12 0.57
C GLY A 220 -3.22 -8.35 1.59
N LEU A 221 -2.61 -7.85 2.68
CA LEU A 221 -3.36 -7.22 3.75
C LEU A 221 -4.04 -5.93 3.28
N LEU A 222 -3.34 -5.16 2.43
CA LEU A 222 -3.84 -3.96 1.77
C LEU A 222 -3.31 -3.93 0.34
N THR A 223 -4.11 -4.37 -0.63
CA THR A 223 -3.72 -4.38 -2.04
C THR A 223 -4.50 -3.34 -2.84
N GLN A 224 -3.94 -2.92 -3.96
CA GLN A 224 -4.57 -1.95 -4.84
C GLN A 224 -4.62 -2.45 -6.27
N GLN A 225 -5.80 -2.46 -6.87
CA GLN A 225 -5.93 -2.69 -8.30
C GLN A 225 -5.42 -1.47 -9.07
N ILE A 226 -4.39 -1.67 -9.89
CA ILE A 226 -3.71 -0.59 -10.64
C ILE A 226 -4.12 -0.55 -12.12
N ALA A 227 -4.67 -1.64 -12.66
CA ALA A 227 -5.30 -1.64 -13.98
C ALA A 227 -6.50 -2.59 -14.01
N ARG A 228 -7.36 -2.43 -15.03
CA ARG A 228 -8.50 -3.33 -15.25
C ARG A 228 -7.98 -4.68 -15.75
N PHE A 229 -8.42 -5.75 -15.11
CA PHE A 229 -8.19 -7.12 -15.54
C PHE A 229 -8.82 -7.38 -16.89
#